data_AF-A0A933RLD7-F1
#
_entry.id   AF-A0A933RLD7-F1
#
_cell.length_a   1.000
_cell.length_b   1.000
_cell.length_c   1.000
_cell.angle_alpha   90.00
_cell.angle_beta   90.00
_cell.angle_gamma   90.00
#
_symmetry.space_group_name_H-M   'P 1'
#
loop_
_entity.id
_entity.type
_entity.pdbx_description
1 polymer ?
#
loop_
_entity_poly.entity_id
_entity_poly.type
_entity_poly.pdbx_seq_one_letter_code
_entity_poly.pdbx_strand_id
1 'polypeptide(L)'
;MSNKRSYKCEKVIERLHKKVSRQILGSLEACVHCGMCTDQCHYVLANPGDVSYMPSYKADKLRKLFKAHIDWTGKKFPWWVSARSLYTDDELEELKDTVFGKCTNCRRCSINCPMGVDMATFNRMARGLLVSVGVMPQGVAVVAKDQWEIGNQMGVLKEDFLDTLQWMQEELQSEYDDPSIKIPIDKMDCDVVYSINPREAKYDPRTIADAAKIFHFAGENWTMASEGWDMTNFGLFNGDDELGGAVARRCYEATENLRGKKLVISECGHGYRSTRCEGQNWGQKDVNFKMESSVISMLRYIKEGKIKVDKTKNPEPVTFHDSCNNARSCGLTEEPRELLNMVCMDFREMYPNRAENFCCTGGGGAMSMSEYTPRRLKSAIIKANQLKETGAKTVVTSCHNCVDGLSDLIRHYKLDMKVTQLVNLVANALVVPEKRKAAAEVATLVGYKILLADDEADTLAFFSTVLEDNGATVILARDGDEALALARKEKPNLITLDLSMPGKDGGEVFEILRKDPELSAIKVCIITGKPELRRLIYDRPVTPPEGYLNKPVANEELILNMHKILGVAHDGKKK
;
A
#
# COMPACT_ATOMS: atom_id res chain seq x y z
N MET A 1 -32.87 36.25 15.60
CA MET A 1 -32.48 35.06 14.82
C MET A 1 -33.27 33.89 15.36
N SER A 2 -33.93 33.10 14.49
CA SER A 2 -34.68 31.92 14.92
C SER A 2 -33.74 30.97 15.68
N ASN A 3 -34.09 30.60 16.90
CA ASN A 3 -33.37 29.59 17.71
C ASN A 3 -33.54 28.16 17.17
N LYS A 4 -34.08 28.00 15.95
CA LYS A 4 -34.32 26.69 15.34
C LYS A 4 -33.01 26.14 14.78
N ARG A 5 -32.57 25.02 15.34
CA ARG A 5 -31.37 24.29 14.93
C ARG A 5 -31.64 23.50 13.64
N SER A 6 -30.61 23.32 12.82
CA SER A 6 -30.70 22.41 11.67
C SER A 6 -30.85 20.95 12.13
N TYR A 7 -31.51 20.13 11.33
CA TYR A 7 -31.72 18.71 11.67
C TYR A 7 -30.40 17.96 11.94
N LYS A 8 -29.36 18.23 11.13
CA LYS A 8 -28.04 17.62 11.34
C LYS A 8 -27.41 18.07 12.66
N CYS A 9 -27.49 19.35 13.00
CA CYS A 9 -26.99 19.85 14.27
C CYS A 9 -27.73 19.21 15.46
N GLU A 10 -29.05 19.02 15.38
CA GLU A 10 -29.82 18.33 16.43
C GLU A 10 -29.29 16.91 16.65
N LYS A 11 -29.07 16.17 15.56
CA LYS A 11 -28.54 14.79 15.61
C LYS A 11 -27.11 14.71 16.13
N VAL A 12 -26.25 15.67 15.82
CA VAL A 12 -24.90 15.76 16.38
C VAL A 12 -24.96 15.90 17.91
N ILE A 13 -25.82 16.79 18.42
CA ILE A 13 -25.96 16.99 19.87
C ILE A 13 -26.56 15.77 20.56
N GLU A 14 -27.57 15.14 19.96
CA GLU A 14 -28.17 13.89 20.48
C GLU A 14 -27.10 12.78 20.63
N ARG A 15 -26.20 12.65 19.64
CA ARG A 15 -25.14 11.63 19.64
C ARG A 15 -23.94 11.99 20.51
N LEU A 16 -23.70 13.26 20.81
CA LEU A 16 -22.56 13.72 21.62
C LEU A 16 -22.45 12.97 22.96
N HIS A 17 -23.58 12.80 23.66
CA HIS A 17 -23.61 12.08 24.93
C HIS A 17 -23.18 10.61 24.82
N LYS A 18 -23.45 9.95 23.69
CA LYS A 18 -23.11 8.53 23.47
C LYS A 18 -21.64 8.33 23.15
N LYS A 19 -20.97 9.32 22.55
CA LYS A 19 -19.55 9.23 22.14
C LYS A 19 -18.55 9.72 23.19
N VAL A 20 -19.01 10.29 24.29
CA VAL A 20 -18.12 10.84 25.31
C VAL A 20 -17.75 9.77 26.33
N SER A 21 -16.45 9.46 26.41
CA SER A 21 -15.85 8.51 27.34
C SER A 21 -15.11 9.23 28.48
N ARG A 22 -14.73 8.48 29.53
CA ARG A 22 -13.89 9.00 30.63
C ARG A 22 -12.60 9.66 30.12
N GLN A 23 -11.94 9.05 29.14
CA GLN A 23 -10.71 9.59 28.55
C GLN A 23 -10.95 10.91 27.82
N ILE A 24 -12.06 11.01 27.07
CA ILE A 24 -12.47 12.23 26.37
C ILE A 24 -12.79 13.34 27.37
N LEU A 25 -13.57 13.03 28.42
CA LEU A 25 -13.89 13.97 29.49
C LEU A 25 -12.63 14.53 30.15
N GLY A 26 -11.71 13.64 30.56
CA GLY A 26 -10.44 14.05 31.13
C GLY A 26 -9.65 14.98 30.21
N SER A 27 -9.59 14.67 28.91
CA SER A 27 -8.88 15.50 27.92
C SER A 27 -9.56 16.86 27.67
N LEU A 28 -10.89 16.94 27.72
CA LEU A 28 -11.63 18.19 27.52
C LEU A 28 -11.51 19.12 28.73
N GLU A 29 -11.44 18.57 29.95
CA GLU A 29 -11.32 19.34 31.20
C GLU A 29 -9.87 19.69 31.59
N ALA A 30 -8.89 18.83 31.30
CA ALA A 30 -7.52 19.00 31.80
C ALA A 30 -6.71 20.12 31.13
N CYS A 31 -7.17 20.67 30.00
CA CYS A 31 -6.41 21.68 29.27
C CYS A 31 -6.37 23.02 30.03
N VAL A 32 -5.17 23.50 30.34
CA VAL A 32 -4.93 24.82 30.96
C VAL A 32 -4.49 25.91 29.97
N HIS A 33 -4.62 25.65 28.67
CA HIS A 33 -4.29 26.59 27.59
C HIS A 33 -2.84 27.11 27.59
N CYS A 34 -1.87 26.32 28.09
CA CYS A 34 -0.45 26.71 28.15
C CYS A 34 0.23 26.90 26.78
N GLY A 35 -0.38 26.46 25.68
CA GLY A 35 0.15 26.66 24.33
C GLY A 35 1.22 25.68 23.86
N MET A 36 1.81 24.85 24.73
CA MET A 36 2.93 23.94 24.36
C MET A 36 2.62 23.00 23.18
N CYS A 37 1.36 22.62 22.98
CA CYS A 37 0.94 21.80 21.84
C CYS A 37 1.16 22.46 20.46
N THR A 38 1.34 23.78 20.42
CA THR A 38 1.51 24.57 19.19
C THR A 38 2.88 24.36 18.57
N ASP A 39 3.94 24.46 19.38
CA ASP A 39 5.33 24.18 18.98
C ASP A 39 5.53 22.75 18.48
N GLN A 40 4.60 21.86 18.86
CA GLN A 40 4.67 20.45 18.50
C GLN A 40 3.95 20.11 17.18
N CYS A 41 3.15 21.03 16.65
CA CYS A 41 2.28 20.76 15.51
C CYS A 41 2.88 21.30 14.20
N HIS A 42 3.27 20.40 13.30
CA HIS A 42 3.77 20.79 11.96
C HIS A 42 2.84 21.72 11.16
N TYR A 43 1.52 21.64 11.34
CA TYR A 43 0.59 22.58 10.72
C TYR A 43 0.74 24.02 11.24
N VAL A 44 1.04 24.18 12.53
CA VAL A 44 1.29 25.50 13.14
C VAL A 44 2.65 26.01 12.68
N LEU A 45 3.69 25.18 12.77
CA LEU A 45 5.05 25.54 12.37
C LEU A 45 5.13 25.98 10.90
N ALA A 46 4.34 25.38 10.01
CA ALA A 46 4.27 25.76 8.60
C ALA A 46 3.36 26.97 8.30
N ASN A 47 2.56 27.42 9.27
CA ASN A 47 1.62 28.53 9.12
C ASN A 47 1.72 29.47 10.34
N PRO A 48 2.88 30.13 10.55
CA PRO A 48 3.06 31.04 11.68
C PRO A 48 2.03 32.18 11.60
N GLY A 49 1.45 32.54 12.76
CA GLY A 49 0.46 33.61 12.89
C GLY A 49 -1.01 33.20 12.68
N ASP A 50 -1.29 32.05 12.06
CA ASP A 50 -2.67 31.56 11.94
C ASP A 50 -3.04 30.67 13.15
N VAL A 51 -3.70 31.30 14.12
CA VAL A 51 -4.16 30.66 15.36
C VAL A 51 -5.13 29.50 15.11
N SER A 52 -5.79 29.44 13.94
CA SER A 52 -6.75 28.37 13.62
C SER A 52 -6.08 27.00 13.46
N TYR A 53 -4.76 26.94 13.25
CA TYR A 53 -4.01 25.68 13.24
C TYR A 53 -3.60 25.19 14.63
N MET A 54 -3.69 26.03 15.67
CA MET A 54 -3.26 25.65 17.02
C MET A 54 -4.11 24.49 17.56
N PRO A 55 -3.52 23.39 18.07
CA PRO A 55 -4.30 22.28 18.60
C PRO A 55 -5.23 22.69 19.73
N SER A 56 -4.80 23.59 20.63
CA SER A 56 -5.64 24.15 21.69
C SER A 56 -6.85 24.91 21.16
N TYR A 57 -6.69 25.69 20.09
CA TYR A 57 -7.77 26.44 19.43
C TYR A 57 -8.80 25.51 18.78
N LYS A 58 -8.34 24.48 18.06
CA LYS A 58 -9.20 23.43 17.47
C LYS A 58 -9.99 22.71 18.56
N ALA A 59 -9.30 22.35 19.64
CA ALA A 59 -9.89 21.71 20.80
C ALA A 59 -10.96 22.59 21.47
N ASP A 60 -10.76 23.91 21.52
CA ASP A 60 -11.72 24.84 22.11
C ASP A 60 -13.06 24.87 21.38
N LYS A 61 -13.09 24.67 20.05
CA LYS A 61 -14.37 24.51 19.34
C LYS A 61 -15.18 23.33 19.89
N LEU A 62 -14.50 22.25 20.25
CA LEU A 62 -15.10 21.05 20.82
C LEU A 62 -15.38 21.20 22.32
N ARG A 63 -14.51 21.88 23.08
CA ARG A 63 -14.75 22.18 24.50
C ARG A 63 -15.98 23.07 24.68
N LYS A 64 -16.17 24.09 23.85
CA LYS A 64 -17.35 24.97 23.93
C LYS A 64 -18.65 24.19 23.71
N LEU A 65 -18.63 23.27 22.74
CA LEU A 65 -19.74 22.34 22.48
C LEU A 65 -20.00 21.42 23.67
N PHE A 66 -18.94 20.84 24.21
CA PHE A 66 -18.99 20.00 25.40
C PHE A 66 -19.52 20.73 26.64
N LYS A 67 -19.04 21.96 26.89
CA LYS A 67 -19.49 22.81 28.00
C LYS A 67 -20.98 23.14 27.88
N ALA A 68 -21.48 23.35 26.67
CA ALA A 68 -22.89 23.66 26.44
C ALA A 68 -23.84 22.49 26.77
N HIS A 69 -23.43 21.23 26.54
CA HIS A 69 -24.36 20.08 26.55
C HIS A 69 -24.09 19.06 27.64
N ILE A 70 -22.84 18.90 28.07
CA ILE A 70 -22.46 17.85 29.03
C ILE A 70 -22.11 18.45 30.39
N ASP A 71 -21.22 19.43 30.41
CA ASP A 71 -20.74 20.01 31.67
C ASP A 71 -21.82 20.80 32.43
N TRP A 72 -21.83 20.66 33.74
CA TRP A 72 -22.80 21.33 34.60
C TRP A 72 -22.52 22.83 34.71
N THR A 73 -21.24 23.26 34.68
CA THR A 73 -20.90 24.68 34.78
C THR A 73 -21.37 25.44 33.55
N GLY A 74 -21.27 24.85 32.36
CA GLY A 74 -21.79 25.48 31.14
C GLY A 74 -23.32 25.49 31.06
N LYS A 75 -24.03 24.57 31.72
CA LYS A 75 -25.50 24.61 31.85
C LYS A 75 -25.99 25.73 32.77
N LYS A 76 -25.23 26.05 33.82
CA LYS A 76 -25.62 27.05 34.84
C LYS A 76 -25.04 28.44 34.58
N PHE A 77 -23.82 28.51 34.06
CA PHE A 77 -23.04 29.73 33.85
C PHE A 77 -22.41 29.77 32.44
N PRO A 78 -23.20 29.68 31.36
CA PRO A 78 -22.69 29.56 29.99
C PRO A 78 -21.78 30.72 29.56
N TRP A 79 -22.02 31.95 30.06
CA TRP A 79 -21.19 33.12 29.77
C TRP A 79 -19.80 33.04 30.39
N TRP A 80 -19.66 32.41 31.55
CA TRP A 80 -18.38 32.31 32.26
C TRP A 80 -17.42 31.34 31.58
N VAL A 81 -17.95 30.24 31.04
CA VAL A 81 -17.16 29.20 30.37
C VAL A 81 -17.20 29.28 28.84
N SER A 82 -17.74 30.37 28.29
CA SER A 82 -17.89 30.58 26.84
C SER A 82 -18.59 29.41 26.12
N ALA A 83 -19.57 28.78 26.77
CA ALA A 83 -20.30 27.65 26.21
C ALA A 83 -21.01 28.07 24.92
N ARG A 84 -20.83 27.28 23.85
CA ARG A 84 -21.42 27.54 22.53
C ARG A 84 -21.89 26.24 21.91
N SER A 85 -23.07 26.28 21.29
CA SER A 85 -23.65 25.16 20.54
C SER A 85 -23.59 25.39 19.03
N LEU A 86 -23.85 24.32 18.27
CA LEU A 86 -24.06 24.32 16.82
C LEU A 86 -25.54 24.55 16.48
N TYR A 87 -25.82 25.30 15.42
CA TYR A 87 -27.15 25.68 14.95
C TYR A 87 -27.34 25.49 13.44
N THR A 88 -26.31 25.77 12.62
CA THR A 88 -26.42 25.74 11.16
C THR A 88 -25.53 24.67 10.52
N ASP A 89 -25.89 24.25 9.31
CA ASP A 89 -25.05 23.31 8.54
C ASP A 89 -23.70 23.94 8.16
N ASP A 90 -23.62 25.26 7.97
CA ASP A 90 -22.36 25.97 7.75
C ASP A 90 -21.39 25.85 8.94
N GLU A 91 -21.90 25.86 10.17
CA GLU A 91 -21.07 25.62 11.37
C GLU A 91 -20.55 24.17 11.41
N LEU A 92 -21.29 23.20 10.87
CA LEU A 92 -20.82 21.82 10.73
C LEU A 92 -19.71 21.71 9.67
N GLU A 93 -19.84 22.43 8.56
CA GLU A 93 -18.82 22.51 7.52
C GLU A 93 -17.54 23.20 8.02
N GLU A 94 -17.66 24.24 8.84
CA GLU A 94 -16.51 24.87 9.50
C GLU A 94 -15.83 23.90 10.49
N LEU A 95 -16.62 23.11 11.22
CA LEU A 95 -16.08 22.09 12.11
C LEU A 95 -15.40 20.97 11.30
N LYS A 96 -15.97 20.56 10.15
CA LYS A 96 -15.37 19.60 9.22
C LYS A 96 -13.99 20.04 8.77
N ASP A 97 -13.84 21.28 8.29
CA ASP A 97 -12.53 21.85 7.91
C ASP A 97 -11.54 21.83 9.09
N THR A 98 -12.02 22.12 10.30
CA THR A 98 -11.18 22.12 11.51
C THR A 98 -10.64 20.72 11.84
N VAL A 99 -11.51 19.69 11.84
CA VAL A 99 -11.15 18.35 12.33
C VAL A 99 -10.53 17.46 11.25
N PHE A 100 -10.86 17.68 9.98
CA PHE A 100 -10.29 16.96 8.82
C PHE A 100 -9.18 17.75 8.16
N GLY A 101 -9.47 18.98 7.72
CA GLY A 101 -8.57 19.77 6.88
C GLY A 101 -7.36 20.38 7.58
N LYS A 102 -7.37 20.49 8.92
CA LYS A 102 -6.28 21.07 9.71
C LYS A 102 -5.60 20.09 10.67
N CYS A 103 -5.98 18.81 10.67
CA CYS A 103 -5.45 17.82 11.61
C CYS A 103 -5.29 16.46 10.94
N THR A 104 -4.11 15.86 11.04
CA THR A 104 -3.84 14.49 10.55
C THR A 104 -4.03 13.41 11.63
N ASN A 105 -4.52 13.78 12.83
CA ASN A 105 -4.60 12.89 14.00
C ASN A 105 -3.28 12.18 14.34
N CYS A 106 -2.14 12.81 14.05
CA CYS A 106 -0.84 12.18 14.22
C CYS A 106 -0.40 12.00 15.68
N ARG A 107 -1.13 12.56 16.66
CA ARG A 107 -0.87 12.50 18.12
C ARG A 107 0.40 13.17 18.65
N ARG A 108 1.19 13.86 17.82
CA ARG A 108 2.39 14.57 18.30
C ARG A 108 2.07 15.59 19.40
N CYS A 109 1.00 16.37 19.21
CA CYS A 109 0.53 17.31 20.23
C CYS A 109 -0.05 16.63 21.50
N SER A 110 -0.52 15.39 21.40
CA SER A 110 -1.04 14.64 22.55
C SER A 110 0.10 14.16 23.45
N ILE A 111 1.14 13.56 22.86
CA ILE A 111 2.25 12.97 23.64
C ILE A 111 3.11 14.04 24.33
N ASN A 112 3.18 15.24 23.74
CA ASN A 112 3.93 16.37 24.26
C ASN A 112 3.08 17.31 25.12
N CYS A 113 1.84 16.92 25.47
CA CYS A 113 1.01 17.72 26.36
C CYS A 113 1.36 17.44 27.83
N PRO A 114 1.80 18.43 28.62
CA PRO A 114 2.14 18.21 30.04
C PRO A 114 0.91 17.83 30.89
N MET A 115 -0.30 18.18 30.43
CA MET A 115 -1.55 17.85 31.10
C MET A 115 -2.16 16.51 30.65
N GLY A 116 -1.48 15.78 29.76
CA GLY A 116 -1.97 14.50 29.25
C GLY A 116 -3.22 14.62 28.36
N VAL A 117 -3.47 15.79 27.76
CA VAL A 117 -4.63 16.01 26.89
C VAL A 117 -4.46 15.21 25.59
N ASP A 118 -5.37 14.26 25.34
CA ASP A 118 -5.34 13.48 24.11
C ASP A 118 -6.17 14.12 23.00
N MET A 119 -5.53 15.04 22.29
CA MET A 119 -6.12 15.80 21.19
C MET A 119 -6.68 14.93 20.07
N ALA A 120 -6.00 13.84 19.71
CA ALA A 120 -6.45 12.98 18.62
C ALA A 120 -7.73 12.20 18.96
N THR A 121 -7.90 11.80 20.22
CA THR A 121 -9.04 11.00 20.66
C THR A 121 -10.34 11.79 20.57
N PHE A 122 -10.40 13.01 21.11
CA PHE A 122 -11.61 13.82 20.96
C PHE A 122 -11.76 14.39 19.54
N ASN A 123 -10.67 14.65 18.80
CA ASN A 123 -10.79 15.05 17.39
C ASN A 123 -11.42 13.92 16.55
N ARG A 124 -11.05 12.66 16.83
CA ARG A 124 -11.71 11.49 16.23
C ARG A 124 -13.18 11.39 16.64
N MET A 125 -13.53 11.64 17.91
CA MET A 125 -14.93 11.70 18.33
C MET A 125 -15.71 12.77 17.54
N ALA A 126 -15.15 13.96 17.35
CA ALA A 126 -15.76 15.01 16.55
C ALA A 126 -15.97 14.61 15.08
N ARG A 127 -14.97 13.96 14.46
CA ARG A 127 -15.13 13.38 13.11
C ARG A 127 -16.29 12.38 13.07
N GLY A 128 -16.37 11.48 14.05
CA GLY A 128 -17.45 10.49 14.15
C GLY A 128 -18.83 11.12 14.31
N LEU A 129 -18.94 12.23 15.05
CA LEU A 129 -20.19 12.98 15.15
C LEU A 129 -20.61 13.59 13.80
N LEU A 130 -19.68 14.20 13.07
CA LEU A 130 -19.96 14.76 11.74
C LEU A 130 -20.33 13.69 10.71
N VAL A 131 -19.57 12.60 10.68
CA VAL A 131 -19.80 11.45 9.79
C VAL A 131 -21.20 10.87 9.99
N SER A 132 -21.65 10.79 11.25
CA SER A 132 -22.96 10.26 11.61
C SER A 132 -24.17 11.04 11.07
N VAL A 133 -23.94 12.26 10.58
CA VAL A 133 -24.96 13.12 9.96
C VAL A 133 -24.62 13.44 8.50
N GLY A 134 -23.71 12.68 7.89
CA GLY A 134 -23.32 12.81 6.49
C GLY A 134 -22.41 14.00 6.18
N VAL A 135 -21.75 14.60 7.19
CA VAL A 135 -20.82 15.72 7.01
C VAL A 135 -19.39 15.20 7.05
N MET A 136 -18.78 14.98 5.89
CA MET A 136 -17.39 14.52 5.77
C MET A 136 -16.80 14.86 4.39
N PRO A 137 -15.47 14.82 4.21
CA PRO A 137 -14.83 14.92 2.90
C PRO A 137 -15.33 13.84 1.94
N GLN A 138 -15.51 14.18 0.65
CA GLN A 138 -16.12 13.27 -0.33
C GLN A 138 -15.32 11.96 -0.48
N GLY A 139 -13.99 12.04 -0.61
CA GLY A 139 -13.19 10.83 -0.75
C GLY A 139 -13.16 9.96 0.51
N VAL A 140 -13.36 10.54 1.70
CA VAL A 140 -13.56 9.75 2.93
C VAL A 140 -14.89 8.99 2.89
N ALA A 141 -15.95 9.60 2.37
CA ALA A 141 -17.25 8.95 2.22
C ALA A 141 -17.19 7.79 1.22
N VAL A 142 -16.55 7.99 0.05
CA VAL A 142 -16.39 6.96 -0.98
C VAL A 142 -15.62 5.77 -0.42
N VAL A 143 -14.48 6.02 0.21
CA VAL A 143 -13.65 4.94 0.75
C VAL A 143 -14.36 4.18 1.89
N ALA A 144 -15.08 4.90 2.78
CA ALA A 144 -15.86 4.26 3.82
C ALA A 144 -17.00 3.39 3.25
N LYS A 145 -17.63 3.84 2.16
CA LYS A 145 -18.64 3.06 1.43
C LYS A 145 -18.04 1.78 0.86
N ASP A 146 -16.89 1.86 0.17
CA ASP A 146 -16.22 0.70 -0.43
C ASP A 146 -15.84 -0.33 0.65
N GLN A 147 -15.38 0.12 1.83
CA GLN A 147 -15.11 -0.78 2.96
C GLN A 147 -16.37 -1.46 3.49
N TRP A 148 -17.52 -0.78 3.52
CA TRP A 148 -18.78 -1.38 3.93
C TRP A 148 -19.27 -2.42 2.92
N GLU A 149 -19.28 -2.08 1.64
CA GLU A 149 -19.91 -2.86 0.57
C GLU A 149 -19.02 -4.00 0.05
N ILE A 150 -17.75 -3.71 -0.25
CA ILE A 150 -16.83 -4.66 -0.91
C ILE A 150 -15.93 -5.35 0.12
N GLY A 151 -15.73 -4.72 1.28
CA GLY A 151 -14.90 -5.26 2.35
C GLY A 151 -13.46 -4.78 2.32
N ASN A 152 -13.08 -3.97 1.34
CA ASN A 152 -11.78 -3.30 1.30
C ASN A 152 -11.84 -1.85 0.79
N GLN A 153 -10.88 -1.03 1.20
CA GLN A 153 -10.93 0.44 0.99
C GLN A 153 -10.64 0.90 -0.44
N MET A 154 -10.17 0.02 -1.33
CA MET A 154 -9.86 0.35 -2.73
C MET A 154 -10.83 -0.27 -3.74
N GLY A 155 -11.87 -0.95 -3.27
CA GLY A 155 -12.84 -1.65 -4.10
C GLY A 155 -12.21 -2.74 -4.97
N VAL A 156 -11.17 -3.41 -4.48
CA VAL A 156 -10.55 -4.55 -5.17
C VAL A 156 -11.50 -5.74 -5.09
N LEU A 157 -11.90 -6.30 -6.23
CA LEU A 157 -12.77 -7.47 -6.24
C LEU A 157 -11.99 -8.72 -5.82
N LYS A 158 -12.71 -9.77 -5.40
CA LYS A 158 -12.07 -11.00 -4.92
C LYS A 158 -11.24 -11.64 -6.02
N GLU A 159 -11.77 -11.68 -7.24
CA GLU A 159 -11.12 -12.23 -8.43
C GLU A 159 -9.83 -11.46 -8.75
N ASP A 160 -9.89 -10.12 -8.82
CA ASP A 160 -8.72 -9.27 -9.06
C ASP A 160 -7.61 -9.49 -8.02
N PHE A 161 -8.00 -9.66 -6.76
CA PHE A 161 -7.07 -9.94 -5.67
C PHE A 161 -6.38 -11.30 -5.86
N LEU A 162 -7.15 -12.36 -6.12
CA LEU A 162 -6.61 -13.70 -6.33
C LEU A 162 -5.70 -13.76 -7.56
N ASP A 163 -6.08 -13.09 -8.65
CA ASP A 163 -5.28 -13.00 -9.87
C ASP A 163 -3.95 -12.29 -9.61
N THR A 164 -3.97 -11.22 -8.80
CA THR A 164 -2.75 -10.52 -8.39
C THR A 164 -1.83 -11.43 -7.58
N LEU A 165 -2.37 -12.21 -6.63
CA LEU A 165 -1.57 -13.16 -5.85
C LEU A 165 -0.96 -14.26 -6.72
N GLN A 166 -1.75 -14.80 -7.67
CA GLN A 166 -1.27 -15.81 -8.59
C GLN A 166 -0.15 -15.27 -9.49
N TRP A 167 -0.31 -14.05 -10.01
CA TRP A 167 0.73 -13.39 -10.81
C TRP A 167 2.03 -13.20 -10.02
N MET A 168 1.97 -12.66 -8.79
CA MET A 168 3.16 -12.51 -7.93
C MET A 168 3.83 -13.84 -7.60
N GLN A 169 3.06 -14.91 -7.43
CA GLN A 169 3.61 -16.24 -7.22
C GLN A 169 4.37 -16.73 -8.45
N GLU A 170 3.83 -16.55 -9.66
CA GLU A 170 4.47 -16.95 -10.92
C GLU A 170 5.75 -16.16 -11.18
N GLU A 171 5.76 -14.85 -10.87
CA GLU A 171 6.96 -14.03 -10.98
C GLU A 171 8.07 -14.54 -10.06
N LEU A 172 7.77 -14.83 -8.79
CA LEU A 172 8.77 -15.38 -7.87
C LEU A 172 9.27 -16.76 -8.29
N GLN A 173 8.38 -17.64 -8.75
CA GLN A 173 8.79 -18.96 -9.25
C GLN A 173 9.74 -18.82 -10.44
N SER A 174 9.50 -17.85 -11.33
CA SER A 174 10.36 -17.56 -12.46
C SER A 174 11.68 -16.91 -12.05
N GLU A 175 11.67 -15.94 -11.13
CA GLU A 175 12.86 -15.24 -10.64
C GLU A 175 13.87 -16.21 -10.00
N TYR A 176 13.38 -17.21 -9.26
CA TYR A 176 14.20 -18.17 -8.51
C TYR A 176 14.35 -19.54 -9.17
N ASP A 177 13.72 -19.77 -10.33
CA ASP A 177 13.59 -21.11 -10.93
C ASP A 177 13.19 -22.17 -9.88
N ASP A 178 12.15 -21.83 -9.10
CA ASP A 178 11.69 -22.64 -7.99
C ASP A 178 10.16 -22.76 -7.95
N PRO A 179 9.59 -23.84 -8.51
CA PRO A 179 8.14 -24.05 -8.50
C PRO A 179 7.55 -24.32 -7.11
N SER A 180 8.40 -24.52 -6.09
CA SER A 180 7.98 -24.72 -4.70
C SER A 180 7.65 -23.40 -3.97
N ILE A 181 8.03 -22.24 -4.53
CA ILE A 181 7.60 -20.95 -4.00
C ILE A 181 6.09 -20.81 -4.22
N LYS A 182 5.35 -20.58 -3.13
CA LYS A 182 3.90 -20.45 -3.15
C LYS A 182 3.44 -19.23 -2.36
N ILE A 183 2.34 -18.64 -2.81
CA ILE A 183 1.50 -17.72 -2.05
C ILE A 183 0.23 -18.51 -1.67
N PRO A 184 0.24 -19.22 -0.54
CA PRO A 184 -0.90 -20.03 -0.12
C PRO A 184 -2.11 -19.16 0.22
N ILE A 185 -3.27 -19.59 -0.26
CA ILE A 185 -4.57 -18.93 -0.04
C ILE A 185 -5.48 -19.92 0.68
N ASP A 186 -6.14 -19.45 1.73
CA ASP A 186 -7.06 -20.22 2.58
C ASP A 186 -6.50 -21.56 3.11
N LYS A 187 -5.18 -21.63 3.31
CA LYS A 187 -4.55 -22.80 3.92
C LYS A 187 -4.88 -22.87 5.41
N MET A 188 -5.57 -23.95 5.78
CA MET A 188 -5.94 -24.26 7.16
C MET A 188 -4.71 -24.59 8.03
N ASP A 189 -4.83 -24.37 9.34
CA ASP A 189 -3.84 -24.78 10.35
C ASP A 189 -2.45 -24.15 10.14
N CYS A 190 -2.45 -22.88 9.73
CA CYS A 190 -1.25 -22.09 9.54
C CYS A 190 -0.76 -21.43 10.83
N ASP A 191 0.56 -21.20 10.93
CA ASP A 191 1.14 -20.42 12.01
C ASP A 191 0.91 -18.91 11.80
N VAL A 192 0.86 -18.47 10.54
CA VAL A 192 0.67 -17.07 10.14
C VAL A 192 -0.46 -16.91 9.13
N VAL A 193 -1.44 -16.06 9.46
CA VAL A 193 -2.37 -15.46 8.50
C VAL A 193 -1.88 -14.06 8.19
N TYR A 194 -1.53 -13.79 6.93
CA TYR A 194 -0.97 -12.52 6.49
C TYR A 194 -2.05 -11.61 5.92
N SER A 195 -2.17 -10.40 6.48
CA SER A 195 -3.15 -9.38 6.08
C SER A 195 -2.42 -8.15 5.56
N ILE A 196 -2.94 -7.58 4.47
CA ILE A 196 -2.24 -6.58 3.66
C ILE A 196 -3.08 -5.32 3.43
N ASN A 197 -2.39 -4.24 3.05
CA ASN A 197 -3.05 -3.03 2.63
C ASN A 197 -3.54 -3.24 1.19
N PRO A 198 -4.78 -2.88 0.83
CA PRO A 198 -5.29 -3.02 -0.54
C PRO A 198 -4.44 -2.31 -1.59
N ARG A 199 -3.64 -1.32 -1.19
CA ARG A 199 -2.63 -0.70 -2.06
C ARG A 199 -1.63 -1.73 -2.60
N GLU A 200 -1.25 -2.70 -1.79
CA GLU A 200 -0.33 -3.77 -2.19
C GLU A 200 -0.97 -4.58 -3.31
N ALA A 201 -2.23 -5.00 -3.18
CA ALA A 201 -2.92 -5.70 -4.26
C ALA A 201 -3.11 -4.82 -5.52
N LYS A 202 -3.46 -3.54 -5.36
CA LYS A 202 -3.90 -2.69 -6.50
C LYS A 202 -2.78 -1.93 -7.22
N TYR A 203 -1.76 -1.48 -6.48
CA TYR A 203 -0.77 -0.51 -6.99
C TYR A 203 0.68 -0.91 -6.76
N ASP A 204 0.96 -1.79 -5.79
CA ASP A 204 2.33 -2.21 -5.48
C ASP A 204 2.43 -3.69 -5.05
N PRO A 205 2.06 -4.62 -5.94
CA PRO A 205 1.96 -6.04 -5.61
C PRO A 205 3.32 -6.69 -5.34
N ARG A 206 4.41 -6.06 -5.76
CA ARG A 206 5.78 -6.48 -5.46
C ARG A 206 6.06 -6.57 -3.96
N THR A 207 5.39 -5.78 -3.11
CA THR A 207 5.55 -5.92 -1.65
C THR A 207 4.97 -7.23 -1.12
N ILE A 208 3.93 -7.77 -1.79
CA ILE A 208 3.38 -9.10 -1.50
C ILE A 208 4.39 -10.17 -1.92
N ALA A 209 5.00 -10.01 -3.09
CA ALA A 209 6.06 -10.90 -3.56
C ALA A 209 7.27 -10.90 -2.60
N ASP A 210 7.72 -9.73 -2.16
CA ASP A 210 8.81 -9.58 -1.19
C ASP A 210 8.50 -10.27 0.16
N ALA A 211 7.28 -10.12 0.66
CA ALA A 211 6.83 -10.81 1.87
C ALA A 211 6.78 -12.33 1.67
N ALA A 212 6.23 -12.80 0.54
CA ALA A 212 6.13 -14.21 0.19
C ALA A 212 7.52 -14.86 0.06
N LYS A 213 8.46 -14.17 -0.59
CA LYS A 213 9.88 -14.55 -0.67
C LYS A 213 10.47 -14.75 0.72
N ILE A 214 10.30 -13.78 1.63
CA ILE A 214 10.80 -13.88 3.00
C ILE A 214 10.18 -15.06 3.75
N PHE A 215 8.85 -15.25 3.66
CA PHE A 215 8.18 -16.37 4.32
C PHE A 215 8.62 -17.72 3.78
N HIS A 216 8.78 -17.85 2.46
CA HIS A 216 9.23 -19.08 1.82
C HIS A 216 10.62 -19.47 2.32
N PHE A 217 11.60 -18.57 2.24
CA PHE A 217 12.98 -18.87 2.66
C PHE A 217 13.13 -18.99 4.18
N ALA A 218 12.23 -18.39 4.97
CA ALA A 218 12.16 -18.64 6.41
C ALA A 218 11.53 -20.00 6.77
N GLY A 219 10.96 -20.72 5.80
CA GLY A 219 10.21 -21.96 6.03
C GLY A 219 8.92 -21.73 6.83
N GLU A 220 8.31 -20.55 6.72
CA GLU A 220 7.13 -20.19 7.51
C GLU A 220 5.88 -20.91 7.01
N ASN A 221 5.04 -21.38 7.93
CA ASN A 221 3.76 -22.00 7.60
C ASN A 221 2.68 -20.92 7.57
N TRP A 222 2.51 -20.28 6.42
CA TRP A 222 1.65 -19.11 6.28
C TRP A 222 0.51 -19.29 5.27
N THR A 223 -0.42 -18.34 5.27
CA THR A 223 -1.50 -18.18 4.28
C THR A 223 -1.94 -16.73 4.19
N MET A 224 -2.56 -16.36 3.07
CA MET A 224 -3.46 -15.22 2.97
C MET A 224 -4.90 -15.72 2.98
N ALA A 225 -5.83 -14.90 3.46
CA ALA A 225 -7.26 -15.18 3.37
C ALA A 225 -7.81 -14.65 2.04
N SER A 226 -8.70 -15.39 1.38
CA SER A 226 -9.38 -14.89 0.17
C SER A 226 -10.42 -13.81 0.47
N GLU A 227 -10.88 -13.74 1.73
CA GLU A 227 -11.82 -12.74 2.24
C GLU A 227 -11.35 -12.20 3.61
N GLY A 228 -11.71 -10.95 3.93
CA GLY A 228 -11.33 -10.33 5.20
C GLY A 228 -9.83 -10.03 5.34
N TRP A 229 -9.10 -9.98 4.22
CA TRP A 229 -7.65 -9.75 4.18
C TRP A 229 -7.24 -8.28 4.36
N ASP A 230 -8.15 -7.32 4.17
CA ASP A 230 -7.88 -5.89 4.30
C ASP A 230 -7.89 -5.45 5.78
N MET A 231 -6.73 -5.07 6.32
CA MET A 231 -6.66 -4.46 7.66
C MET A 231 -6.69 -2.94 7.69
N THR A 232 -6.67 -2.26 6.54
CA THR A 232 -6.84 -0.80 6.50
C THR A 232 -8.20 -0.44 7.06
N ASN A 233 -8.28 0.61 7.86
CA ASN A 233 -9.49 0.85 8.64
C ASN A 233 -9.80 2.34 8.67
N PHE A 234 -10.73 2.78 7.81
CA PHE A 234 -11.15 4.17 7.76
C PHE A 234 -12.00 4.59 8.96
N GLY A 235 -12.56 3.63 9.72
CA GLY A 235 -13.16 3.88 11.03
C GLY A 235 -12.20 4.57 12.01
N LEU A 236 -10.90 4.30 11.89
CA LEU A 236 -9.86 5.03 12.64
C LEU A 236 -9.78 6.51 12.22
N PHE A 237 -9.92 6.82 10.93
CA PHE A 237 -9.78 8.17 10.40
C PHE A 237 -11.03 9.01 10.51
N ASN A 238 -12.18 8.44 10.17
CA ASN A 238 -13.46 9.16 10.11
C ASN A 238 -14.19 9.17 11.47
N GLY A 239 -13.75 8.36 12.44
CA GLY A 239 -14.34 8.31 13.79
C GLY A 239 -15.61 7.47 13.91
N ASP A 240 -15.91 6.67 12.89
CA ASP A 240 -16.95 5.65 12.89
C ASP A 240 -16.42 4.36 13.53
N ASP A 241 -16.86 4.11 14.77
CA ASP A 241 -16.47 2.92 15.53
C ASP A 241 -17.16 1.66 14.99
N GLU A 242 -18.34 1.77 14.37
CA GLU A 242 -19.08 0.62 13.84
C GLU A 242 -18.38 0.07 12.60
N LEU A 243 -17.97 0.96 11.68
CA LEU A 243 -17.11 0.60 10.55
C LEU A 243 -15.78 0.04 11.05
N GLY A 244 -15.18 0.71 12.04
CA GLY A 244 -13.91 0.28 12.61
C GLY A 244 -13.96 -1.13 13.18
N GLY A 245 -15.02 -1.47 13.89
CA GLY A 245 -15.27 -2.80 14.43
C GLY A 245 -15.58 -3.83 13.34
N ALA A 246 -16.36 -3.46 12.32
CA ALA A 246 -16.69 -4.36 11.21
C ALA A 246 -15.44 -4.81 10.43
N VAL A 247 -14.56 -3.87 10.08
CA VAL A 247 -13.30 -4.19 9.39
C VAL A 247 -12.41 -5.09 10.26
N ALA A 248 -12.22 -4.76 11.54
CA ALA A 248 -11.40 -5.57 12.44
C ALA A 248 -11.95 -7.00 12.60
N ARG A 249 -13.27 -7.15 12.76
CA ARG A 249 -13.92 -8.46 12.86
C ARG A 249 -13.67 -9.34 11.64
N ARG A 250 -13.72 -8.78 10.42
CA ARG A 250 -13.42 -9.55 9.20
C ARG A 250 -12.02 -10.16 9.22
N CYS A 251 -11.00 -9.40 9.62
CA CYS A 251 -9.64 -9.94 9.78
C CYS A 251 -9.58 -11.03 10.87
N TYR A 252 -10.30 -10.83 11.97
CA TYR A 252 -10.31 -11.80 13.08
C TYR A 252 -11.00 -13.10 12.69
N GLU A 253 -12.18 -13.00 12.08
CA GLU A 253 -12.97 -14.13 11.61
C GLU A 253 -12.23 -14.90 10.51
N ALA A 254 -11.59 -14.20 9.57
CA ALA A 254 -10.72 -14.85 8.59
C ALA A 254 -9.59 -15.64 9.27
N THR A 255 -8.95 -15.07 10.28
CA THR A 255 -7.86 -15.75 11.01
C THR A 255 -8.36 -16.97 11.79
N GLU A 256 -9.51 -16.85 12.46
CA GLU A 256 -10.13 -17.92 13.24
C GLU A 256 -10.63 -19.06 12.35
N ASN A 257 -11.28 -18.72 11.23
CA ASN A 257 -11.79 -19.70 10.26
C ASN A 257 -10.65 -20.54 9.68
N LEU A 258 -9.49 -19.92 9.44
CA LEU A 258 -8.28 -20.61 8.96
C LEU A 258 -7.53 -21.37 10.08
N ARG A 259 -8.01 -21.29 11.32
CA ARG A 259 -7.34 -21.82 12.53
C ARG A 259 -5.90 -21.31 12.67
N GLY A 260 -5.69 -20.05 12.26
CA GLY A 260 -4.40 -19.39 12.29
C GLY A 260 -3.94 -19.09 13.72
N LYS A 261 -2.66 -19.36 14.04
CA LYS A 261 -2.11 -19.04 15.37
C LYS A 261 -1.79 -17.56 15.56
N LYS A 262 -1.55 -16.84 14.46
CA LYS A 262 -1.15 -15.44 14.46
C LYS A 262 -1.68 -14.70 13.24
N LEU A 263 -2.21 -13.49 13.45
CA LEU A 263 -2.46 -12.51 12.41
C LEU A 263 -1.24 -11.59 12.27
N VAL A 264 -0.52 -11.71 11.15
CA VAL A 264 0.60 -10.83 10.81
C VAL A 264 0.11 -9.75 9.86
N ILE A 265 0.30 -8.51 10.27
CA ILE A 265 -0.13 -7.32 9.53
C ILE A 265 1.06 -6.78 8.75
N SER A 266 0.87 -6.53 7.45
CA SER A 266 1.89 -5.92 6.58
C SER A 266 2.28 -4.51 7.06
N GLU A 267 3.21 -3.87 6.35
CA GLU A 267 3.71 -2.53 6.70
C GLU A 267 2.66 -1.43 6.49
N CYS A 268 1.68 -1.38 7.38
CA CYS A 268 0.62 -0.40 7.39
C CYS A 268 0.39 0.07 8.83
N GLY A 269 0.99 1.21 9.20
CA GLY A 269 0.93 1.63 10.61
C GLY A 269 -0.49 1.90 11.11
N HIS A 270 -1.36 2.46 10.27
CA HIS A 270 -2.74 2.70 10.68
C HIS A 270 -3.53 1.38 10.79
N GLY A 271 -3.32 0.44 9.85
CA GLY A 271 -3.92 -0.89 9.88
C GLY A 271 -3.47 -1.69 11.10
N TYR A 272 -2.18 -1.63 11.44
CA TYR A 272 -1.65 -2.24 12.66
C TYR A 272 -2.33 -1.68 13.91
N ARG A 273 -2.40 -0.35 14.05
CA ARG A 273 -3.07 0.27 15.20
C ARG A 273 -4.56 -0.09 15.25
N SER A 274 -5.29 0.09 14.15
CA SER A 274 -6.73 -0.11 14.13
C SER A 274 -7.10 -1.56 14.40
N THR A 275 -6.34 -2.51 13.87
CA THR A 275 -6.65 -3.93 14.02
C THR A 275 -6.13 -4.50 15.33
N ARG A 276 -4.91 -4.16 15.76
CA ARG A 276 -4.36 -4.68 17.03
C ARG A 276 -4.81 -3.92 18.27
N CYS A 277 -4.78 -2.59 18.24
CA CYS A 277 -4.89 -1.78 19.46
C CYS A 277 -6.32 -1.31 19.73
N GLU A 278 -7.09 -1.07 18.67
CA GLU A 278 -8.44 -0.47 18.78
C GLU A 278 -9.55 -1.47 18.42
N GLY A 279 -9.25 -2.43 17.53
CA GLY A 279 -10.22 -3.29 16.86
C GLY A 279 -11.02 -4.18 17.79
N GLN A 280 -10.42 -4.73 18.85
CA GLN A 280 -11.16 -5.53 19.84
C GLN A 280 -12.23 -4.69 20.58
N ASN A 281 -11.90 -3.44 20.91
CA ASN A 281 -12.83 -2.53 21.60
C ASN A 281 -13.98 -2.09 20.68
N TRP A 282 -13.67 -1.72 19.43
CA TRP A 282 -14.69 -1.34 18.45
C TRP A 282 -15.52 -2.52 17.97
N GLY A 283 -14.86 -3.66 17.79
CA GLY A 283 -15.45 -4.92 17.35
C GLY A 283 -16.25 -5.63 18.43
N GLN A 284 -16.06 -5.26 19.70
CA GLN A 284 -16.56 -5.94 20.90
C GLN A 284 -16.27 -7.45 20.88
N LYS A 285 -15.06 -7.81 20.44
CA LYS A 285 -14.63 -9.18 20.25
C LYS A 285 -13.23 -9.37 20.80
N ASP A 286 -13.10 -10.27 21.75
CA ASP A 286 -11.82 -10.77 22.19
C ASP A 286 -11.27 -11.78 21.20
N VAL A 287 -9.96 -11.75 20.98
CA VAL A 287 -9.26 -12.66 20.07
C VAL A 287 -8.30 -13.56 20.86
N ASN A 288 -8.22 -14.83 20.47
CA ASN A 288 -7.37 -15.83 21.14
C ASN A 288 -6.04 -16.10 20.39
N PHE A 289 -5.77 -15.40 19.30
CA PHE A 289 -4.54 -15.49 18.52
C PHE A 289 -3.67 -14.24 18.71
N LYS A 290 -2.37 -14.35 18.41
CA LYS A 290 -1.44 -13.22 18.51
C LYS A 290 -1.58 -12.30 17.30
N MET A 291 -1.46 -10.99 17.50
CA MET A 291 -1.34 -10.01 16.41
C MET A 291 0.05 -9.40 16.40
N GLU A 292 0.68 -9.34 15.22
CA GLU A 292 2.08 -8.93 15.07
C GLU A 292 2.27 -8.08 13.79
N SER A 293 3.25 -7.17 13.81
CA SER A 293 3.67 -6.47 12.60
C SER A 293 4.69 -7.32 11.83
N SER A 294 4.61 -7.34 10.50
CA SER A 294 5.59 -8.00 9.63
C SER A 294 7.04 -7.60 9.93
N VAL A 295 7.28 -6.36 10.40
CA VAL A 295 8.61 -5.89 10.84
C VAL A 295 9.18 -6.78 11.95
N ILE A 296 8.37 -7.15 12.94
CA ILE A 296 8.80 -8.00 14.06
C ILE A 296 9.04 -9.43 13.56
N SER A 297 8.20 -9.92 12.64
CA SER A 297 8.39 -11.24 12.01
C SER A 297 9.71 -11.31 11.24
N MET A 298 10.02 -10.31 10.39
CA MET A 298 11.27 -10.24 9.65
C MET A 298 12.49 -10.19 10.59
N LEU A 299 12.44 -9.33 11.61
CA LEU A 299 13.50 -9.22 12.61
C LEU A 299 13.74 -10.56 13.34
N ARG A 300 12.66 -11.25 13.72
CA ARG A 300 12.72 -12.57 14.35
C ARG A 300 13.38 -13.60 13.44
N TYR A 301 12.98 -13.68 12.17
CA TYR A 301 13.54 -14.68 11.25
C TYR A 301 15.05 -14.50 11.03
N ILE A 302 15.54 -13.26 10.98
CA ILE A 302 16.98 -12.97 10.89
C ILE A 302 17.69 -13.40 12.18
N LYS A 303 17.17 -13.00 13.35
CA LYS A 303 17.78 -13.31 14.65
C LYS A 303 17.78 -14.81 14.98
N GLU A 304 16.77 -15.54 14.57
CA GLU A 304 16.68 -17.00 14.74
C GLU A 304 17.51 -17.77 13.69
N GLY A 305 18.12 -17.08 12.73
CA GLY A 305 18.91 -17.71 11.66
C GLY A 305 18.08 -18.46 10.62
N LYS A 306 16.75 -18.27 10.61
CA LYS A 306 15.85 -18.84 9.59
C LYS A 306 16.13 -18.26 8.21
N ILE A 307 16.52 -16.98 8.15
CA ILE A 307 17.01 -16.32 6.95
C ILE A 307 18.34 -15.66 7.20
N LYS A 308 19.15 -15.53 6.14
CA LYS A 308 20.42 -14.79 6.16
C LYS A 308 20.29 -13.55 5.28
N VAL A 309 20.90 -12.45 5.70
CA VAL A 309 20.88 -11.18 5.00
C VAL A 309 22.29 -10.67 4.75
N ASP A 310 22.46 -9.98 3.63
CA ASP A 310 23.68 -9.31 3.20
C ASP A 310 23.38 -7.83 2.96
N LYS A 311 23.87 -6.99 3.88
CA LYS A 311 23.68 -5.54 3.83
C LYS A 311 24.34 -4.88 2.62
N THR A 312 25.34 -5.51 1.99
CA THR A 312 26.02 -4.93 0.82
C THR A 312 25.09 -4.73 -0.37
N LYS A 313 23.96 -5.46 -0.40
CA LYS A 313 22.90 -5.29 -1.40
C LYS A 313 22.12 -3.98 -1.27
N ASN A 314 22.22 -3.30 -0.13
CA ASN A 314 21.66 -1.96 0.10
C ASN A 314 22.79 -0.96 0.44
N PRO A 315 23.61 -0.55 -0.54
CA PRO A 315 24.77 0.32 -0.31
C PRO A 315 24.38 1.80 -0.14
N GLU A 316 23.23 2.20 -0.67
CA GLU A 316 22.79 3.60 -0.69
C GLU A 316 22.47 4.14 0.70
N PRO A 317 22.71 5.45 0.95
CA PRO A 317 22.32 6.10 2.20
C PRO A 317 20.81 6.04 2.44
N VAL A 318 20.41 5.46 3.58
CA VAL A 318 19.00 5.30 3.99
C VAL A 318 18.69 6.08 5.27
N THR A 319 17.49 6.64 5.38
CA THR A 319 16.93 7.20 6.62
C THR A 319 15.60 6.54 6.94
N PHE A 320 15.17 6.58 8.20
CA PHE A 320 13.90 6.01 8.63
C PHE A 320 12.87 7.08 9.00
N HIS A 321 11.62 6.88 8.57
CA HIS A 321 10.46 7.64 8.98
C HIS A 321 9.61 6.81 9.95
N ASP A 322 9.63 7.18 11.22
CA ASP A 322 8.74 6.60 12.23
C ASP A 322 7.28 6.98 11.95
N SER A 323 6.45 5.99 11.56
CA SER A 323 5.01 6.19 11.35
C SER A 323 4.31 6.56 12.65
N CYS A 324 3.43 7.56 12.62
CA CYS A 324 2.71 8.02 13.81
C CYS A 324 1.82 6.96 14.48
N ASN A 325 1.33 5.97 13.74
CA ASN A 325 0.53 4.91 14.33
C ASN A 325 1.43 3.80 14.91
N ASN A 326 2.46 3.35 14.19
CA ASN A 326 3.38 2.32 14.70
C ASN A 326 4.23 2.82 15.89
N ALA A 327 4.95 3.93 15.71
CA ALA A 327 5.84 4.43 16.74
C ALA A 327 5.05 5.05 17.90
N ARG A 328 4.33 6.15 17.64
CA ARG A 328 3.66 6.91 18.71
C ARG A 328 2.50 6.19 19.37
N SER A 329 1.70 5.42 18.63
CA SER A 329 0.48 4.82 19.18
C SER A 329 0.67 3.36 19.59
N CYS A 330 1.62 2.64 18.98
CA CYS A 330 1.81 1.20 19.22
C CYS A 330 3.17 0.84 19.82
N GLY A 331 4.11 1.80 19.94
CA GLY A 331 5.41 1.60 20.57
C GLY A 331 6.50 0.98 19.69
N LEU A 332 6.23 0.71 18.40
CA LEU A 332 7.19 0.08 17.49
C LEU A 332 8.21 1.11 17.01
N THR A 333 9.41 1.12 17.62
CA THR A 333 10.41 2.18 17.45
C THR A 333 11.82 1.64 17.25
N GLU A 334 12.29 0.70 18.07
CA GLU A 334 13.65 0.16 17.92
C GLU A 334 13.73 -0.96 16.89
N GLU A 335 12.67 -1.76 16.76
CA GLU A 335 12.63 -2.93 15.88
C GLU A 335 12.92 -2.58 14.41
N PRO A 336 12.36 -1.49 13.83
CA PRO A 336 12.75 -1.01 12.51
C PRO A 336 14.24 -0.65 12.39
N ARG A 337 14.82 -0.05 13.43
CA ARG A 337 16.23 0.39 13.45
C ARG A 337 17.17 -0.80 13.51
N GLU A 338 16.85 -1.78 14.36
CA GLU A 338 17.61 -3.03 14.42
C GLU A 338 17.61 -3.72 13.06
N LEU A 339 16.45 -3.81 12.41
CA LEU A 339 16.33 -4.39 11.08
C LEU A 339 17.18 -3.64 10.05
N LEU A 340 17.09 -2.30 10.01
CA LEU A 340 17.87 -1.45 9.09
C LEU A 340 19.38 -1.63 9.27
N ASN A 341 19.86 -1.71 10.51
CA ASN A 341 21.28 -1.95 10.79
C ASN A 341 21.77 -3.33 10.31
N MET A 342 20.86 -4.31 10.20
CA MET A 342 21.19 -5.64 9.67
C MET A 342 21.18 -5.70 8.14
N VAL A 343 20.38 -4.85 7.47
CA VAL A 343 20.15 -4.94 6.02
C VAL A 343 20.69 -3.77 5.20
N CYS A 344 21.21 -2.71 5.81
CA CYS A 344 21.74 -1.53 5.10
C CYS A 344 23.20 -1.24 5.47
N MET A 345 23.97 -0.70 4.53
CA MET A 345 25.36 -0.27 4.77
C MET A 345 25.48 1.09 5.45
N ASP A 346 24.61 2.04 5.09
CA ASP A 346 24.66 3.43 5.57
C ASP A 346 23.27 3.88 6.03
N PHE A 347 22.95 3.61 7.31
CA PHE A 347 21.74 4.11 7.97
C PHE A 347 22.02 5.44 8.68
N ARG A 348 21.33 6.49 8.23
CA ARG A 348 21.39 7.85 8.78
C ARG A 348 20.08 8.16 9.47
N GLU A 349 20.15 8.37 10.78
CA GLU A 349 18.96 8.62 11.57
C GLU A 349 18.38 10.03 11.31
N MET A 350 17.05 10.13 11.30
CA MET A 350 16.34 11.40 11.20
C MET A 350 16.24 12.05 12.58
N TYR A 351 16.17 13.39 12.66
CA TYR A 351 15.88 14.08 13.92
C TYR A 351 14.81 15.15 13.75
N PRO A 352 13.83 15.29 14.67
CA PRO A 352 13.48 14.36 15.75
C PRO A 352 12.93 13.02 15.22
N ASN A 353 13.07 11.94 15.99
CA ASN A 353 12.64 10.59 15.60
C ASN A 353 11.71 9.93 16.65
N ARG A 354 11.37 8.65 16.44
CA ARG A 354 10.51 7.85 17.32
C ARG A 354 9.17 8.55 17.56
N ALA A 355 8.77 8.67 18.83
CA ALA A 355 7.57 9.35 19.24
C ALA A 355 7.55 10.84 18.81
N GLU A 356 8.72 11.47 18.77
CA GLU A 356 8.87 12.90 18.44
C GLU A 356 8.91 13.20 16.94
N ASN A 357 8.85 12.19 16.07
CA ASN A 357 8.92 12.37 14.63
C ASN A 357 7.75 13.21 14.07
N PHE A 358 8.00 14.06 13.07
CA PHE A 358 6.92 14.79 12.37
C PHE A 358 6.09 13.87 11.47
N CYS A 359 4.83 14.25 11.24
CA CYS A 359 3.91 13.50 10.39
C CYS A 359 4.38 13.50 8.91
N CYS A 360 4.16 12.39 8.19
CA CYS A 360 4.31 12.31 6.72
C CYS A 360 3.26 13.15 5.95
N THR A 361 2.29 13.73 6.65
CA THR A 361 1.11 14.44 6.12
C THR A 361 0.05 13.58 5.42
N GLY A 362 0.30 12.30 5.15
CA GLY A 362 -0.69 11.35 4.61
C GLY A 362 -1.62 10.70 5.65
N GLY A 363 -1.42 10.98 6.94
CA GLY A 363 -2.21 10.40 8.04
C GLY A 363 -3.62 10.97 8.17
N GLY A 364 -4.48 10.28 8.94
CA GLY A 364 -5.81 10.79 9.29
C GLY A 364 -6.81 10.84 8.13
N GLY A 365 -6.61 10.03 7.10
CA GLY A 365 -7.42 10.00 5.87
C GLY A 365 -7.03 11.07 4.83
N ALA A 366 -5.95 11.83 5.05
CA ALA A 366 -5.59 12.98 4.22
C ALA A 366 -5.32 12.64 2.75
N MET A 367 -4.90 11.41 2.46
CA MET A 367 -4.72 10.95 1.07
C MET A 367 -6.04 10.87 0.29
N SER A 368 -7.17 10.72 0.98
CA SER A 368 -8.51 10.65 0.39
C SER A 368 -9.24 12.00 0.43
N MET A 369 -8.55 13.10 0.75
CA MET A 369 -9.13 14.45 0.87
C MET A 369 -8.42 15.42 -0.08
N SER A 370 -8.67 15.26 -1.38
CA SER A 370 -7.99 16.04 -2.42
C SER A 370 -8.21 17.55 -2.25
N GLU A 371 -9.35 17.97 -1.69
CA GLU A 371 -9.66 19.37 -1.41
C GLU A 371 -8.68 20.04 -0.43
N TYR A 372 -8.00 19.26 0.42
CA TYR A 372 -7.01 19.76 1.38
C TYR A 372 -5.56 19.57 0.93
N THR A 373 -5.32 19.01 -0.26
CA THR A 373 -3.97 18.75 -0.77
C THR A 373 -3.05 19.98 -0.76
N PRO A 374 -3.47 21.17 -1.25
CA PRO A 374 -2.60 22.35 -1.23
C PRO A 374 -2.16 22.74 0.19
N ARG A 375 -3.09 22.70 1.16
CA ARG A 375 -2.83 23.02 2.56
C ARG A 375 -1.95 21.97 3.24
N ARG A 376 -2.21 20.69 2.94
CA ARG A 376 -1.42 19.54 3.41
C ARG A 376 0.02 19.65 2.94
N LEU A 377 0.25 19.89 1.65
CA LEU A 377 1.59 20.02 1.06
C LEU A 377 2.33 21.25 1.56
N LYS A 378 1.64 22.39 1.74
CA LYS A 378 2.22 23.57 2.43
C LYS A 378 2.71 23.19 3.83
N SER A 379 1.93 22.40 4.57
CA SER A 379 2.29 21.96 5.92
C SER A 379 3.38 20.88 5.96
N ALA A 380 3.65 20.24 4.82
CA ALA A 380 4.67 19.21 4.67
C ALA A 380 6.10 19.78 4.64
N ILE A 381 6.29 21.10 4.52
CA ILE A 381 7.63 21.74 4.53
C ILE A 381 8.46 21.32 5.75
N ILE A 382 7.83 21.17 6.91
CA ILE A 382 8.50 20.75 8.14
C ILE A 382 9.10 19.34 7.99
N LYS A 383 8.36 18.41 7.38
CA LYS A 383 8.86 17.05 7.11
C LYS A 383 9.87 17.05 5.96
N ALA A 384 9.68 17.88 4.94
CA ALA A 384 10.61 17.98 3.82
C ALA A 384 12.00 18.47 4.26
N ASN A 385 12.05 19.50 5.12
CA ASN A 385 13.31 19.97 5.71
C ASN A 385 13.98 18.87 6.54
N GLN A 386 13.17 18.18 7.36
CA GLN A 386 13.65 17.07 8.18
C GLN A 386 14.27 15.93 7.35
N LEU A 387 13.68 15.60 6.20
CA LEU A 387 14.22 14.61 5.27
C LEU A 387 15.52 15.09 4.63
N LYS A 388 15.55 16.36 4.18
CA LYS A 388 16.71 16.97 3.54
C LYS A 388 17.94 16.99 4.47
N GLU A 389 17.74 17.25 5.75
CA GLU A 389 18.80 17.28 6.76
C GLU A 389 19.51 15.93 6.96
N THR A 390 18.86 14.82 6.63
CA THR A 390 19.47 13.47 6.75
C THR A 390 20.58 13.23 5.72
N GLY A 391 20.54 13.94 4.59
CA GLY A 391 21.40 13.68 3.43
C GLY A 391 21.24 12.29 2.81
N ALA A 392 20.23 11.52 3.20
CA ALA A 392 19.96 10.18 2.67
C ALA A 392 19.35 10.25 1.25
N LYS A 393 19.53 9.19 0.45
CA LYS A 393 18.89 9.03 -0.87
C LYS A 393 17.59 8.25 -0.81
N THR A 394 17.37 7.51 0.28
CA THR A 394 16.18 6.68 0.45
C THR A 394 15.57 6.96 1.82
N VAL A 395 14.27 7.23 1.88
CA VAL A 395 13.50 7.20 3.13
C VAL A 395 12.70 5.90 3.22
N VAL A 396 12.87 5.21 4.33
CA VAL A 396 12.20 3.95 4.65
C VAL A 396 11.07 4.22 5.63
N THR A 397 9.91 3.59 5.47
CA THR A 397 8.79 3.69 6.42
C THR A 397 8.06 2.37 6.54
N SER A 398 7.56 2.06 7.74
CA SER A 398 6.74 0.87 8.00
C SER A 398 5.23 1.11 7.81
N CYS A 399 4.85 1.89 6.81
CA CYS A 399 3.46 2.31 6.63
C CYS A 399 3.16 2.79 5.21
N HIS A 400 2.29 2.06 4.49
CA HIS A 400 1.81 2.43 3.16
C HIS A 400 1.24 3.84 3.04
N ASN A 401 0.42 4.34 3.99
CA ASN A 401 -0.05 5.74 3.91
C ASN A 401 1.10 6.74 4.04
N CYS A 402 2.19 6.37 4.73
CA CYS A 402 3.38 7.20 4.77
C CYS A 402 4.15 7.12 3.44
N VAL A 403 4.13 5.97 2.74
CA VAL A 403 4.70 5.86 1.39
C VAL A 403 4.09 6.91 0.47
N ASP A 404 2.76 7.00 0.43
CA ASP A 404 2.08 7.98 -0.44
C ASP A 404 2.31 9.42 0.03
N GLY A 405 2.18 9.70 1.34
CA GLY A 405 2.40 11.04 1.89
C GLY A 405 3.82 11.57 1.70
N LEU A 406 4.83 10.69 1.88
CA LEU A 406 6.24 11.00 1.66
C LEU A 406 6.54 11.16 0.17
N SER A 407 5.98 10.32 -0.69
CA SER A 407 6.16 10.41 -2.15
C SER A 407 5.61 11.74 -2.69
N ASP A 408 4.43 12.14 -2.22
CA ASP A 408 3.80 13.41 -2.59
C ASP A 408 4.65 14.61 -2.19
N LEU A 409 5.12 14.67 -0.94
CA LEU A 409 5.92 15.81 -0.48
C LEU A 409 7.32 15.81 -1.12
N ILE A 410 7.94 14.65 -1.35
CA ILE A 410 9.23 14.55 -2.05
C ILE A 410 9.11 15.11 -3.45
N ARG A 411 8.04 14.73 -4.19
CA ARG A 411 7.76 15.28 -5.53
C ARG A 411 7.49 16.78 -5.48
N HIS A 412 6.68 17.24 -4.53
CA HIS A 412 6.32 18.65 -4.39
C HIS A 412 7.53 19.55 -4.11
N TYR A 413 8.42 19.12 -3.20
CA TYR A 413 9.63 19.87 -2.81
C TYR A 413 10.88 19.49 -3.63
N LYS A 414 10.73 18.60 -4.63
CA LYS A 414 11.80 18.12 -5.52
C LYS A 414 13.03 17.62 -4.75
N LEU A 415 12.79 16.84 -3.70
CA LEU A 415 13.87 16.20 -2.95
C LEU A 415 14.46 15.05 -3.77
N ASP A 416 15.78 14.94 -3.81
CA ASP A 416 16.49 13.84 -4.47
C ASP A 416 16.49 12.59 -3.58
N MET A 417 15.29 12.04 -3.36
CA MET A 417 15.03 10.90 -2.50
C MET A 417 13.97 9.97 -3.09
N LYS A 418 14.08 8.68 -2.80
CA LYS A 418 13.02 7.69 -3.04
C LYS A 418 12.41 7.19 -1.74
N VAL A 419 11.17 6.71 -1.80
CA VAL A 419 10.48 6.08 -0.66
C VAL A 419 10.46 4.57 -0.84
N THR A 420 10.72 3.83 0.23
CA THR A 420 10.61 2.36 0.25
C THR A 420 10.13 1.89 1.62
N GLN A 421 9.93 0.58 1.76
CA GLN A 421 9.51 -0.08 3.00
C GLN A 421 10.58 -1.07 3.47
N LEU A 422 10.46 -1.53 4.71
CA LEU A 422 11.45 -2.44 5.30
C LEU A 422 11.45 -3.79 4.60
N VAL A 423 10.28 -4.29 4.19
CA VAL A 423 10.09 -5.57 3.50
C VAL A 423 10.88 -5.60 2.20
N ASN A 424 10.91 -4.48 1.45
CA ASN A 424 11.67 -4.39 0.21
C ASN A 424 13.18 -4.48 0.48
N LEU A 425 13.67 -3.80 1.52
CA LEU A 425 15.09 -3.82 1.86
C LEU A 425 15.54 -5.16 2.42
N VAL A 426 14.71 -5.82 3.23
CA VAL A 426 14.97 -7.18 3.73
C VAL A 426 14.95 -8.19 2.59
N ALA A 427 13.95 -8.12 1.71
CA ALA A 427 13.85 -9.00 0.55
C ALA A 427 15.02 -8.83 -0.41
N ASN A 428 15.47 -7.59 -0.64
CA ASN A 428 16.67 -7.32 -1.42
C ASN A 428 17.93 -7.87 -0.73
N ALA A 429 18.09 -7.66 0.58
CA ALA A 429 19.23 -8.15 1.35
C ALA A 429 19.26 -9.67 1.50
N LEU A 430 18.17 -10.39 1.21
CA LEU A 430 18.08 -11.83 1.43
C LEU A 430 19.18 -12.59 0.67
N VAL A 431 19.90 -13.45 1.41
CA VAL A 431 20.86 -14.41 0.83
C VAL A 431 20.09 -15.69 0.54
N VAL A 432 19.74 -15.85 -0.72
CA VAL A 432 19.09 -17.06 -1.21
C VAL A 432 20.18 -18.10 -1.51
N PRO A 433 20.04 -19.35 -1.04
CA PRO A 433 20.96 -20.41 -1.42
C PRO A 433 20.92 -20.55 -2.94
N GLU A 434 22.07 -20.42 -3.60
CA GLU A 434 22.16 -20.80 -5.01
C GLU A 434 21.72 -22.26 -5.11
N LYS A 435 20.58 -22.53 -5.75
CA LYS A 435 20.45 -23.81 -6.44
C LYS A 435 21.62 -23.82 -7.39
N ARG A 436 22.55 -24.78 -7.23
CA ARG A 436 23.57 -25.08 -8.24
C ARG A 436 22.83 -25.07 -9.57
N LYS A 437 23.03 -24.02 -10.37
CA LYS A 437 22.84 -24.14 -11.81
C LYS A 437 23.83 -25.23 -12.17
N ALA A 438 23.36 -26.48 -12.26
CA ALA A 438 24.04 -27.44 -13.11
C ALA A 438 24.23 -26.65 -14.40
N ALA A 439 25.48 -26.42 -14.81
CA ALA A 439 25.78 -25.74 -16.05
C ALA A 439 24.98 -26.47 -17.13
N ALA A 440 23.82 -25.93 -17.47
CA ALA A 440 22.98 -26.47 -18.50
C ALA A 440 23.78 -26.17 -19.75
N GLU A 441 24.27 -27.22 -20.43
CA GLU A 441 24.63 -27.08 -21.83
C GLU A 441 23.43 -26.39 -22.50
N VAL A 442 23.68 -25.19 -23.01
CA VAL A 442 22.64 -24.30 -23.53
C VAL A 442 21.97 -25.06 -24.68
N ALA A 443 20.71 -25.43 -24.49
CA ALA A 443 19.90 -25.94 -25.58
C ALA A 443 19.81 -24.81 -26.63
N THR A 444 20.18 -25.09 -27.86
CA THR A 444 20.20 -24.10 -28.95
C THR A 444 18.85 -24.08 -29.69
N LEU A 445 18.48 -22.95 -30.28
CA LEU A 445 17.29 -22.79 -31.14
C LEU A 445 17.48 -23.33 -32.57
N VAL A 446 18.50 -24.16 -32.81
CA VAL A 446 18.80 -24.76 -34.12
C VAL A 446 17.59 -25.51 -34.67
N GLY A 447 17.16 -25.13 -35.87
CA GLY A 447 16.03 -25.74 -36.57
C GLY A 447 14.67 -25.10 -36.28
N TYR A 448 14.60 -24.10 -35.40
CA TYR A 448 13.40 -23.29 -35.20
C TYR A 448 13.40 -22.05 -36.09
N LYS A 449 12.25 -21.78 -36.71
CA LYS A 449 11.98 -20.60 -37.50
C LYS A 449 11.09 -19.64 -36.71
N ILE A 450 11.55 -18.42 -36.47
CA ILE A 450 10.84 -17.41 -35.66
C ILE A 450 10.57 -16.17 -36.51
N LEU A 451 9.33 -15.71 -36.53
CA LEU A 451 8.92 -14.47 -37.19
C LEU A 451 8.84 -13.35 -36.15
N LEU A 452 9.60 -12.26 -36.34
CA LEU A 452 9.57 -11.07 -35.50
C LEU A 452 8.73 -9.99 -36.19
N ALA A 453 7.63 -9.58 -35.56
CA ALA A 453 6.76 -8.51 -36.03
C ALA A 453 6.84 -7.32 -35.08
N ASP A 454 7.53 -6.26 -35.53
CA ASP A 454 7.78 -5.03 -34.78
C ASP A 454 8.09 -3.89 -35.77
N ASP A 455 7.53 -2.69 -35.54
CA ASP A 455 7.74 -1.54 -36.42
C ASP A 455 9.05 -0.79 -36.11
N GLU A 456 9.64 -1.03 -34.94
CA GLU A 456 10.90 -0.41 -34.54
C GLU A 456 12.10 -1.22 -35.07
N ALA A 457 12.85 -0.63 -36.01
CA ALA A 457 13.99 -1.28 -36.65
C ALA A 457 15.10 -1.69 -35.66
N ASP A 458 15.33 -0.91 -34.61
CA ASP A 458 16.33 -1.21 -33.58
C ASP A 458 15.94 -2.44 -32.75
N THR A 459 14.63 -2.57 -32.47
CA THR A 459 14.07 -3.72 -31.75
C THR A 459 14.18 -4.99 -32.57
N LEU A 460 13.82 -4.93 -33.87
CA LEU A 460 14.01 -6.05 -34.80
C LEU A 460 15.48 -6.47 -34.90
N ALA A 461 16.42 -5.51 -35.02
CA ALA A 461 17.84 -5.81 -35.12
C ALA A 461 18.39 -6.48 -33.86
N PHE A 462 17.99 -5.98 -32.69
CA PHE A 462 18.38 -6.55 -31.41
C PHE A 462 17.86 -7.99 -31.24
N PHE A 463 16.55 -8.21 -31.42
CA PHE A 463 15.96 -9.54 -31.28
C PHE A 463 16.45 -10.52 -32.34
N SER A 464 16.65 -10.07 -33.59
CA SER A 464 17.23 -10.92 -34.65
C SER A 464 18.61 -11.41 -34.24
N THR A 465 19.49 -10.49 -33.84
CA THR A 465 20.87 -10.83 -33.43
C THR A 465 20.87 -11.86 -32.30
N VAL A 466 20.07 -11.63 -31.25
CA VAL A 466 20.02 -12.53 -30.09
C VAL A 466 19.50 -13.92 -30.48
N LEU A 467 18.50 -14.02 -31.34
CA LEU A 467 17.92 -15.30 -31.74
C LEU A 467 18.77 -16.07 -32.76
N GLU A 468 19.38 -15.37 -33.70
CA GLU A 468 20.31 -15.94 -34.69
C GLU A 468 21.59 -16.43 -34.02
N ASP A 469 22.15 -15.69 -33.05
CA ASP A 469 23.29 -16.11 -32.24
C ASP A 469 23.00 -17.40 -31.45
N ASN A 470 21.71 -17.68 -31.17
CA ASN A 470 21.25 -18.91 -30.53
C ASN A 470 20.78 -19.99 -31.52
N GLY A 471 20.97 -19.78 -32.83
CA GLY A 471 20.77 -20.77 -33.89
C GLY A 471 19.38 -20.79 -34.55
N ALA A 472 18.49 -19.84 -34.22
CA ALA A 472 17.18 -19.74 -34.86
C ALA A 472 17.31 -19.15 -36.28
N THR A 473 16.40 -19.55 -37.18
CA THR A 473 16.17 -18.83 -38.44
C THR A 473 15.16 -17.73 -38.20
N VAL A 474 15.57 -16.47 -38.33
CA VAL A 474 14.71 -15.31 -38.08
C VAL A 474 14.11 -14.77 -39.37
N ILE A 475 12.84 -14.41 -39.32
CA ILE A 475 12.12 -13.68 -40.39
C ILE A 475 11.62 -12.38 -39.77
N LEU A 476 11.72 -11.28 -40.50
CA LEU A 476 11.32 -9.96 -40.02
C LEU A 476 10.05 -9.50 -40.73
N ALA A 477 9.15 -8.89 -39.98
CA ALA A 477 7.97 -8.16 -40.44
C ALA A 477 7.92 -6.81 -39.75
N ARG A 478 7.64 -5.74 -40.51
CA ARG A 478 7.63 -4.35 -40.01
C ARG A 478 6.24 -3.82 -39.72
N ASP A 479 5.21 -4.57 -40.11
CA ASP A 479 3.81 -4.27 -39.84
C ASP A 479 2.97 -5.54 -39.77
N GLY A 480 1.70 -5.38 -39.37
CA GLY A 480 0.79 -6.51 -39.21
C GLY A 480 0.38 -7.22 -40.51
N ASP A 481 0.37 -6.53 -41.65
CA ASP A 481 0.00 -7.13 -42.94
C ASP A 481 1.15 -8.01 -43.47
N GLU A 482 2.38 -7.52 -43.36
CA GLU A 482 3.60 -8.26 -43.66
C GLU A 482 3.74 -9.48 -42.74
N ALA A 483 3.44 -9.34 -41.45
CA ALA A 483 3.48 -10.45 -40.49
C ALA A 483 2.50 -11.57 -40.87
N LEU A 484 1.27 -11.24 -41.27
CA LEU A 484 0.28 -12.24 -41.71
C LEU A 484 0.67 -12.91 -43.03
N ALA A 485 1.19 -12.13 -44.00
CA ALA A 485 1.64 -12.67 -45.28
C ALA A 485 2.81 -13.65 -45.10
N LEU A 486 3.79 -13.29 -44.27
CA LEU A 486 4.95 -14.13 -43.97
C LEU A 486 4.57 -15.34 -43.11
N ALA A 487 3.64 -15.21 -42.15
CA ALA A 487 3.15 -16.33 -41.37
C ALA A 487 2.55 -17.43 -42.27
N ARG A 488 1.76 -17.05 -43.28
CA ARG A 488 1.20 -18.00 -44.28
C ARG A 488 2.25 -18.65 -45.15
N LYS A 489 3.19 -17.84 -45.65
CA LYS A 489 4.21 -18.30 -46.59
C LYS A 489 5.26 -19.20 -45.92
N GLU A 490 5.76 -18.77 -44.77
CA GLU A 490 6.96 -19.34 -44.15
C GLU A 490 6.65 -20.36 -43.05
N LYS A 491 5.42 -20.35 -42.52
CA LYS A 491 4.92 -21.24 -41.46
C LYS A 491 5.92 -21.35 -40.28
N PRO A 492 6.23 -20.23 -39.60
CA PRO A 492 7.17 -20.22 -38.50
C PRO A 492 6.68 -21.08 -37.32
N ASN A 493 7.61 -21.51 -36.47
CA ASN A 493 7.29 -22.22 -35.24
C ASN A 493 6.76 -21.28 -34.14
N LEU A 494 7.16 -20.01 -34.19
CA LEU A 494 6.80 -18.98 -33.23
C LEU A 494 6.76 -17.60 -33.92
N ILE A 495 5.80 -16.76 -33.52
CA ILE A 495 5.72 -15.35 -33.90
C ILE A 495 5.91 -14.51 -32.63
N THR A 496 6.87 -13.58 -32.63
CA THR A 496 6.88 -12.49 -31.64
C THR A 496 6.14 -11.29 -32.22
N LEU A 497 5.23 -10.70 -31.45
CA LEU A 497 4.31 -9.70 -31.96
C LEU A 497 4.21 -8.50 -31.02
N ASP A 498 4.56 -7.32 -31.54
CA ASP A 498 4.33 -6.05 -30.84
C ASP A 498 2.88 -5.58 -30.98
N LEU A 499 2.34 -4.98 -29.91
CA LEU A 499 0.95 -4.51 -29.88
C LEU A 499 0.76 -3.09 -30.44
N SER A 500 1.84 -2.33 -30.65
CA SER A 500 1.85 -0.93 -31.03
C SER A 500 2.42 -0.69 -32.43
N MET A 501 2.05 -1.53 -33.41
CA MET A 501 2.44 -1.35 -34.81
C MET A 501 1.47 -0.43 -35.60
N PRO A 502 1.95 0.30 -36.63
CA PRO A 502 1.11 1.07 -37.54
C PRO A 502 0.29 0.17 -38.47
N GLY A 503 -0.94 0.61 -38.81
CA GLY A 503 -1.87 -0.17 -39.63
C GLY A 503 -2.66 -1.16 -38.78
N LYS A 504 -2.57 -2.47 -39.09
CA LYS A 504 -3.13 -3.51 -38.22
C LYS A 504 -2.31 -3.63 -36.95
N ASP A 505 -2.94 -3.34 -35.81
CA ASP A 505 -2.28 -3.50 -34.52
C ASP A 505 -2.03 -4.99 -34.18
N GLY A 506 -1.10 -5.25 -33.26
CA GLY A 506 -0.75 -6.61 -32.89
C GLY A 506 -1.91 -7.41 -32.27
N GLY A 507 -2.93 -6.75 -31.72
CA GLY A 507 -4.12 -7.42 -31.22
C GLY A 507 -4.98 -7.96 -32.37
N GLU A 508 -5.20 -7.16 -33.41
CA GLU A 508 -5.89 -7.60 -34.63
C GLU A 508 -5.16 -8.74 -35.34
N VAL A 509 -3.84 -8.64 -35.48
CA VAL A 509 -3.01 -9.71 -36.07
C VAL A 509 -3.15 -11.01 -35.26
N PHE A 510 -3.07 -10.92 -33.93
CA PHE A 510 -3.22 -12.07 -33.06
C PHE A 510 -4.59 -12.76 -33.20
N GLU A 511 -5.67 -11.96 -33.26
CA GLU A 511 -7.01 -12.50 -33.44
C GLU A 511 -7.18 -13.21 -34.79
N ILE A 512 -6.61 -12.64 -35.86
CA ILE A 512 -6.61 -13.25 -37.20
C ILE A 512 -5.83 -14.57 -37.17
N LEU A 513 -4.64 -14.61 -36.56
CA LEU A 513 -3.84 -15.83 -36.43
C LEU A 513 -4.63 -16.94 -35.72
N ARG A 514 -5.34 -16.63 -34.64
CA ARG A 514 -6.12 -17.62 -33.89
C ARG A 514 -7.39 -18.09 -34.58
N LYS A 515 -8.05 -17.23 -35.37
CA LYS A 515 -9.27 -17.60 -36.12
C LYS A 515 -8.97 -18.35 -37.42
N ASP A 516 -7.75 -18.27 -37.92
CA ASP A 516 -7.35 -18.96 -39.14
C ASP A 516 -6.96 -20.43 -38.86
N PRO A 517 -7.66 -21.43 -39.45
CA PRO A 517 -7.35 -22.84 -39.23
C PRO A 517 -5.91 -23.23 -39.62
N GLU A 518 -5.29 -22.56 -40.59
CA GLU A 518 -3.93 -22.85 -41.03
C GLU A 518 -2.84 -22.22 -40.16
N LEU A 519 -3.17 -21.13 -39.43
CA LEU A 519 -2.21 -20.36 -38.63
C LEU A 519 -2.41 -20.53 -37.12
N SER A 520 -3.57 -21.01 -36.69
CA SER A 520 -3.95 -21.12 -35.28
C SER A 520 -2.99 -21.95 -34.42
N ALA A 521 -2.27 -22.90 -35.04
CA ALA A 521 -1.28 -23.76 -34.41
C ALA A 521 0.09 -23.10 -34.19
N ILE A 522 0.36 -21.96 -34.82
CA ILE A 522 1.61 -21.22 -34.65
C ILE A 522 1.60 -20.61 -33.25
N LYS A 523 2.70 -20.79 -32.52
CA LYS A 523 2.87 -20.22 -31.18
C LYS A 523 3.08 -18.71 -31.29
N VAL A 524 2.58 -17.94 -30.33
CA VAL A 524 2.69 -16.48 -30.31
C VAL A 524 3.27 -16.02 -28.97
N CYS A 525 4.24 -15.11 -29.04
CA CYS A 525 4.77 -14.37 -27.90
C CYS A 525 4.50 -12.89 -28.10
N ILE A 526 3.76 -12.26 -27.20
CA ILE A 526 3.53 -10.81 -27.28
C ILE A 526 4.69 -10.08 -26.60
N ILE A 527 5.34 -9.16 -27.31
CA ILE A 527 6.42 -8.33 -26.76
C ILE A 527 6.01 -6.87 -26.89
N THR A 528 5.71 -6.17 -25.79
CA THR A 528 5.17 -4.80 -25.88
C THR A 528 5.84 -3.82 -24.92
N GLY A 529 6.01 -2.57 -25.35
CA GLY A 529 6.43 -1.46 -24.49
C GLY A 529 5.30 -0.81 -23.69
N LYS A 530 4.05 -1.26 -23.86
CA LYS A 530 2.85 -0.72 -23.19
C LYS A 530 2.07 -1.83 -22.47
N PRO A 531 2.47 -2.21 -21.25
CA PRO A 531 1.85 -3.31 -20.50
C PRO A 531 0.34 -3.18 -20.32
N GLU A 532 -0.18 -1.94 -20.29
CA GLU A 532 -1.61 -1.63 -20.20
C GLU A 532 -2.43 -2.17 -21.40
N LEU A 533 -1.82 -2.34 -22.57
CA LEU A 533 -2.48 -2.89 -23.76
C LEU A 533 -2.68 -4.41 -23.69
N ARG A 534 -2.09 -5.09 -22.70
CA ARG A 534 -2.24 -6.54 -22.51
C ARG A 534 -3.71 -6.97 -22.35
N ARG A 535 -4.54 -6.12 -21.71
CA ARG A 535 -5.98 -6.37 -21.54
C ARG A 535 -6.71 -6.61 -22.87
N LEU A 536 -6.28 -5.92 -23.94
CA LEU A 536 -6.86 -6.04 -25.28
C LEU A 536 -6.70 -7.44 -25.90
N ILE A 537 -5.82 -8.28 -25.35
CA ILE A 537 -5.64 -9.67 -25.79
C ILE A 537 -6.47 -10.64 -24.95
N TYR A 538 -6.55 -10.44 -23.63
CA TYR A 538 -7.28 -11.33 -22.72
C TYR A 538 -8.80 -11.14 -22.80
N ASP A 539 -9.29 -9.97 -23.19
CA ASP A 539 -10.72 -9.70 -23.35
C ASP A 539 -11.30 -10.29 -24.65
N ARG A 540 -10.46 -10.92 -25.50
CA ARG A 540 -10.89 -11.52 -26.78
C ARG A 540 -11.28 -13.00 -26.60
N PRO A 541 -12.31 -13.49 -27.32
CA PRO A 541 -12.78 -14.87 -27.21
C PRO A 541 -11.91 -15.86 -28.03
N VAL A 542 -10.59 -15.79 -27.87
CA VAL A 542 -9.61 -16.66 -28.54
C VAL A 542 -8.61 -17.21 -27.54
N THR A 543 -7.95 -18.32 -27.87
CA THR A 543 -6.92 -18.91 -27.00
C THR A 543 -5.80 -17.91 -26.75
N PRO A 544 -5.39 -17.65 -25.49
CA PRO A 544 -4.30 -16.75 -25.16
C PRO A 544 -2.97 -17.13 -25.84
N PRO A 545 -2.04 -16.19 -26.02
CA PRO A 545 -0.71 -16.49 -26.56
C PRO A 545 0.13 -17.26 -25.52
N GLU A 546 1.12 -17.99 -26.01
CA GLU A 546 1.97 -18.89 -25.22
C GLU A 546 3.00 -18.14 -24.37
N GLY A 547 3.26 -16.85 -24.63
CA GLY A 547 4.15 -16.03 -23.82
C GLY A 547 3.91 -14.53 -23.94
N TYR A 548 4.43 -13.80 -22.96
CA TYR A 548 4.38 -12.34 -22.87
C TYR A 548 5.69 -11.80 -22.32
N LEU A 549 6.18 -10.70 -22.91
CA LEU A 549 7.35 -9.96 -22.47
C LEU A 549 7.08 -8.45 -22.53
N ASN A 550 7.65 -7.71 -21.57
CA ASN A 550 7.55 -6.26 -21.54
C ASN A 550 8.89 -5.64 -21.98
N LYS A 551 8.87 -4.67 -22.89
CA LYS A 551 10.08 -3.92 -23.26
C LYS A 551 10.47 -2.98 -22.10
N PRO A 552 11.78 -2.81 -21.80
CA PRO A 552 12.93 -3.44 -22.44
C PRO A 552 13.13 -4.90 -22.00
N VAL A 553 13.47 -5.77 -22.96
CA VAL A 553 13.69 -7.22 -22.72
C VAL A 553 15.19 -7.52 -22.69
N ALA A 554 15.65 -8.27 -21.69
CA ALA A 554 17.04 -8.73 -21.62
C ALA A 554 17.28 -9.97 -22.50
N ASN A 555 18.50 -10.16 -23.01
CA ASN A 555 18.86 -11.30 -23.89
C ASN A 555 18.48 -12.66 -23.28
N GLU A 556 18.83 -12.87 -22.02
CA GLU A 556 18.60 -14.14 -21.31
C GLU A 556 17.10 -14.43 -21.16
N GLU A 557 16.31 -13.40 -20.86
CA GLU A 557 14.85 -13.48 -20.68
C GLU A 557 14.14 -13.81 -22.00
N LEU A 558 14.60 -13.21 -23.10
CA LEU A 558 14.09 -13.52 -24.45
C LEU A 558 14.31 -15.00 -24.77
N ILE A 559 15.53 -15.51 -24.63
CA ILE A 559 15.89 -16.89 -24.97
C ILE A 559 15.15 -17.90 -24.08
N LEU A 560 15.09 -17.65 -22.77
CA LEU A 560 14.35 -18.50 -21.84
C LEU A 560 12.87 -18.63 -22.23
N ASN A 561 12.25 -17.51 -22.60
CA ASN A 561 10.86 -17.53 -23.05
C ASN A 561 10.70 -18.27 -24.38
N MET A 562 11.60 -18.09 -25.35
CA MET A 562 11.53 -18.83 -26.62
C MET A 562 11.64 -20.33 -26.40
N HIS A 563 12.58 -20.80 -25.55
CA HIS A 563 12.70 -22.22 -25.22
C HIS A 563 11.46 -22.80 -24.56
N LYS A 564 10.90 -22.08 -23.58
CA LYS A 564 9.69 -22.48 -22.87
C LYS A 564 8.51 -22.59 -23.83
N ILE A 565 8.31 -21.60 -24.69
CA ILE A 565 7.21 -21.57 -25.66
C ILE A 565 7.40 -22.70 -26.67
N LEU A 566 8.59 -22.85 -27.25
CA LEU A 566 8.86 -23.84 -28.29
C LEU A 566 8.89 -25.28 -27.74
N GLY A 567 9.00 -25.48 -26.43
CA GLY A 567 9.07 -26.79 -25.80
C GLY A 567 10.44 -27.45 -26.01
N VAL A 568 11.49 -26.65 -26.15
CA VAL A 568 12.87 -27.14 -26.24
C VAL A 568 13.25 -27.67 -24.85
N ALA A 569 13.31 -29.00 -24.72
CA ALA A 569 13.62 -29.62 -23.44
C ALA A 569 15.06 -29.28 -23.01
N HIS A 570 15.21 -28.72 -21.81
CA HIS A 570 16.47 -28.82 -21.08
C HIS A 570 16.65 -30.29 -20.67
N ASP A 571 17.45 -31.05 -21.42
CA ASP A 571 17.69 -32.47 -21.14
C ASP A 571 18.51 -32.64 -19.84
N GLY A 572 17.80 -32.55 -18.71
CA GLY A 572 18.30 -32.81 -17.36
C GLY A 572 17.84 -34.15 -16.79
N LYS A 573 17.10 -34.98 -17.54
CA LYS A 573 16.65 -36.30 -17.09
C LYS A 573 17.47 -37.40 -17.76
N LYS A 574 18.59 -37.78 -17.16
CA LYS A 574 19.12 -39.14 -17.36
C LYS A 574 18.14 -40.14 -16.75
N LYS A 575 17.83 -41.19 -17.51
CA LYS A 575 16.94 -42.32 -17.19
C LYS A 575 17.20 -42.92 -15.81
#